data_AF-A0A8H9QY15-F1
#
_entry.id   AF-A0A8H9QY15-F1
#
_cell.length_a   1.000
_cell.length_b   1.000
_cell.length_c   1.000
_cell.angle_alpha   90.00
_cell.angle_beta   90.00
_cell.angle_gamma   90.00
#
_symmetry.space_group_name_H-M   'P 1'
#
loop_
_entity.id
_entity.type
_entity.pdbx_description
1 polymer ?
#
loop_
_entity_poly.entity_id
_entity_poly.type
_entity_poly.pdbx_seq_one_letter_code
_entity_poly.pdbx_strand_id
1 'polypeptide(L)' 'MDIELIWKRIVENEGKIFTYNLIGKNTIKLNTTNRSISKSQFEKALNFVPLDKTTLIQNLQAPSYIYGILMDKRIRKENW' A
#
# COMPACT_ATOMS: atom_id res chain seq x y z
N MET A 1 -11.54 -5.86 7.24
CA MET A 1 -10.77 -5.88 5.97
C MET A 1 -9.55 -6.73 6.18
N ASP A 2 -9.20 -7.55 5.19
CA ASP A 2 -8.14 -8.54 5.35
C ASP A 2 -6.80 -8.01 4.82
N ILE A 3 -5.98 -7.48 5.74
CA ILE A 3 -4.64 -7.01 5.41
C ILE A 3 -3.76 -8.14 4.85
N GLU A 4 -3.96 -9.40 5.20
CA GLU A 4 -3.17 -10.51 4.65
C GLU A 4 -3.44 -10.69 3.16
N LEU A 5 -4.71 -10.64 2.77
CA LEU A 5 -5.12 -10.71 1.37
C LEU A 5 -4.57 -9.53 0.56
N ILE A 6 -4.68 -8.30 1.08
CA ILE A 6 -4.14 -7.12 0.40
C ILE A 6 -2.63 -7.14 0.34
N TRP A 7 -1.97 -7.50 1.43
CA TRP A 7 -0.52 -7.61 1.47
C TRP A 7 -0.03 -8.64 0.45
N LYS A 8 -0.68 -9.79 0.34
CA LYS A 8 -0.38 -10.78 -0.70
C LYS A 8 -0.50 -10.17 -2.10
N ARG A 9 -1.56 -9.42 -2.39
CA ARG A 9 -1.73 -8.75 -3.70
C ARG A 9 -0.64 -7.71 -3.96
N ILE A 10 -0.21 -6.96 -2.93
CA ILE A 10 0.87 -5.97 -3.02
C ILE A 10 2.19 -6.66 -3.37
N VAL A 11 2.50 -7.79 -2.73
CA VAL A 11 3.70 -8.59 -3.03
C VAL A 11 3.62 -9.19 -4.44
N GLU A 12 2.48 -9.76 -4.86
CA GLU A 12 2.30 -10.31 -6.21
C GLU A 12 2.44 -9.27 -7.34
N ASN A 13 2.21 -8.00 -7.03
CA ASN A 13 2.30 -6.87 -7.98
C ASN A 13 3.52 -5.97 -7.72
N GLU A 14 4.49 -6.45 -6.95
CA GLU A 14 5.79 -5.80 -6.74
C GLU A 14 6.43 -5.43 -8.09
N GLY A 15 6.93 -4.19 -8.17
CA GLY A 15 7.58 -3.65 -9.38
C GLY A 15 6.67 -3.36 -10.58
N LYS A 16 5.38 -3.74 -10.57
CA LYS A 16 4.47 -3.58 -11.73
C LYS A 16 3.62 -2.31 -11.70
N ILE A 17 3.24 -1.85 -10.52
CA ILE A 17 2.35 -0.67 -10.33
C ILE A 17 3.18 0.51 -9.84
N PHE A 18 3.99 0.25 -8.82
CA PHE A 18 5.01 1.14 -8.32
C PHE A 18 6.32 0.36 -8.23
N THR A 19 7.42 1.00 -8.57
CA THR A 19 8.75 0.40 -8.42
C THR A 19 9.12 0.43 -6.94
N TYR A 20 8.71 -0.60 -6.21
CA TYR A 20 9.12 -0.90 -4.84
C TYR A 20 9.59 -2.34 -4.76
N ASN A 21 10.42 -2.63 -3.78
CA ASN A 21 10.88 -3.99 -3.47
C ASN A 21 10.45 -4.41 -2.07
N LEU A 22 10.08 -5.68 -1.88
CA LEU A 22 9.81 -6.22 -0.57
C LEU A 22 11.12 -6.38 0.21
N ILE A 23 11.19 -5.83 1.42
CA ILE A 23 12.31 -5.99 2.35
C ILE A 23 11.82 -6.72 3.59
N GLY A 24 12.30 -7.94 3.78
CA GLY A 24 11.85 -8.82 4.84
C GLY A 24 10.44 -9.36 4.56
N LYS A 25 9.59 -9.42 5.59
CA LYS A 25 8.22 -9.99 5.46
C LYS A 25 7.12 -8.94 5.38
N ASN A 26 7.31 -7.79 6.04
CA ASN A 26 6.24 -6.83 6.34
C ASN A 26 6.60 -5.40 5.93
N THR A 27 7.59 -5.18 5.08
CA THR A 27 8.01 -3.82 4.69
C THR A 27 8.32 -3.79 3.22
N ILE A 28 7.80 -2.80 2.50
CA ILE A 28 8.23 -2.50 1.13
C ILE A 28 9.14 -1.28 1.15
N LYS A 29 10.18 -1.28 0.35
CA LYS A 29 11.04 -0.12 0.11
C LYS A 29 10.72 0.43 -1.28
N LEU A 30 10.37 1.70 -1.34
CA LEU A 30 10.18 2.39 -2.59
C LEU A 30 11.55 2.57 -3.27
N ASN A 31 11.63 2.36 -4.58
CA ASN A 31 12.91 2.51 -5.31
C ASN A 31 13.16 3.96 -5.72
N THR A 32 12.11 4.71 -6.03
CA THR A 32 12.22 6.11 -6.49
C THR A 32 12.44 7.10 -5.34
N THR A 33 11.96 6.76 -4.15
CA THR A 33 12.21 7.54 -2.94
C THR A 33 12.84 6.58 -1.94
N ASN A 34 13.94 6.94 -1.29
CA ASN A 34 14.61 6.08 -0.29
C ASN A 34 13.77 5.98 1.01
N ARG A 35 12.50 5.58 0.87
CA ARG A 35 11.48 5.48 1.90
C ARG A 35 10.98 4.05 1.96
N SER A 36 10.61 3.62 3.16
CA SER A 36 10.02 2.32 3.41
C SER A 36 8.60 2.48 3.98
N ILE A 37 7.71 1.57 3.60
CA ILE A 37 6.33 1.51 4.08
C ILE A 37 6.12 0.14 4.69
N SER A 38 5.77 0.09 5.97
CA SER A 38 5.44 -1.17 6.64
C SER A 38 4.00 -1.60 6.38
N LYS A 39 3.74 -2.90 6.49
CA LYS A 39 2.41 -3.52 6.44
C LYS A 39 1.43 -2.86 7.39
N SER A 40 1.90 -2.45 8.58
CA SER A 40 1.08 -1.73 9.56
C SER A 40 0.60 -0.35 9.08
N GLN A 41 1.33 0.32 8.17
CA GLN A 41 0.86 1.56 7.55
C GLN A 41 -0.30 1.27 6.58
N PHE A 42 -0.20 0.19 5.81
CA PHE A 42 -1.30 -0.25 4.95
C PHE A 42 -2.51 -0.67 5.77
N GLU A 43 -2.32 -1.41 6.85
CA GLU A 43 -3.39 -1.79 7.78
C GLU A 43 -4.12 -0.57 8.32
N LYS A 44 -3.38 0.46 8.77
CA LYS A 44 -3.98 1.72 9.20
C LYS A 44 -4.76 2.40 8.08
N ALA A 45 -4.20 2.43 6.87
CA ALA A 45 -4.84 3.05 5.71
C ALA A 45 -6.10 2.31 5.23
N LEU A 46 -6.15 0.97 5.38
CA LEU A 46 -7.31 0.16 5.02
C LEU A 46 -8.56 0.60 5.81
N ASN A 47 -8.42 1.06 7.06
CA ASN A 47 -9.55 1.56 7.84
C ASN A 47 -10.23 2.80 7.25
N PHE A 48 -9.61 3.45 6.27
CA PHE A 48 -10.10 4.67 5.63
C PHE A 48 -10.53 4.45 4.18
N VAL A 49 -10.45 3.23 3.64
CA VAL A 49 -10.89 2.99 2.26
C VAL A 49 -12.42 2.85 2.18
N PRO A 50 -13.04 3.23 1.05
CA PRO A 50 -12.44 3.84 -0.14
C PRO A 50 -11.86 5.23 0.16
N LEU A 51 -10.60 5.45 -0.22
CA LEU A 51 -9.95 6.74 -0.03
C LEU A 51 -10.33 7.62 -1.22
N ASP A 52 -11.07 8.69 -0.98
CA ASP A 52 -11.30 9.72 -2.01
C ASP A 52 -10.12 10.68 -2.13
N LYS A 53 -9.35 10.82 -1.04
CA LYS A 53 -8.23 11.76 -0.95
C LYS A 53 -7.18 11.28 0.05
N THR A 54 -5.93 11.69 -0.17
CA THR A 54 -4.79 11.37 0.68
C THR A 54 -4.81 12.07 2.04
N THR A 55 -5.69 13.07 2.25
CA THR A 55 -5.74 13.84 3.50
C THR A 55 -6.06 12.98 4.72
N LEU A 56 -6.86 11.91 4.54
CA LEU A 56 -7.23 10.99 5.62
C LEU A 56 -6.04 10.15 6.13
N ILE A 57 -5.04 9.96 5.27
CA ILE A 57 -3.86 9.15 5.55
C ILE A 57 -2.58 9.99 5.56
N GLN A 58 -2.69 11.31 5.61
CA GLN A 58 -1.54 12.22 5.50
C GLN A 58 -0.56 12.09 6.68
N ASN A 59 -1.05 11.56 7.81
CA ASN A 59 -0.26 11.18 8.98
C ASN A 59 0.54 9.88 8.79
N LEU A 60 0.30 9.11 7.72
CA LEU A 60 1.02 7.88 7.40
C LEU A 60 2.27 8.16 6.56
N GLN A 61 3.18 7.20 6.55
CA GLN A 61 4.39 7.28 5.73
C GLN A 61 4.06 7.08 4.24
N ALA A 62 4.57 7.99 3.40
CA ALA A 62 4.37 7.98 1.95
C ALA A 62 2.88 7.83 1.53
N PRO A 63 2.00 8.77 1.95
CA PRO A 63 0.55 8.65 1.78
C PRO A 63 0.11 8.55 0.32
N SER A 64 0.77 9.26 -0.59
CA SER A 64 0.48 9.18 -2.04
C SER A 64 0.74 7.79 -2.61
N TYR A 65 1.77 7.09 -2.11
CA TYR A 65 2.07 5.72 -2.54
C TYR A 65 1.07 4.74 -1.96
N ILE A 66 0.71 4.88 -0.67
CA ILE A 66 -0.32 4.06 -0.04
C ILE A 66 -1.65 4.20 -0.79
N TYR A 67 -2.07 5.44 -1.08
CA TYR A 67 -3.26 5.71 -1.88
C TYR A 67 -3.19 5.05 -3.25
N GLY A 68 -2.11 5.27 -4.00
CA GLY A 68 -1.94 4.70 -5.33
C GLY A 68 -1.98 3.17 -5.33
N ILE A 69 -1.34 2.54 -4.35
CA ILE A 69 -1.31 1.07 -4.20
C ILE A 69 -2.70 0.54 -3.83
N LEU A 70 -3.35 1.10 -2.80
CA LEU A 70 -4.64 0.61 -2.33
C LEU A 70 -5.77 0.88 -3.31
N MET A 71 -5.73 1.98 -4.08
CA MET A 71 -6.77 2.31 -5.06
C MET A 71 -6.55 1.62 -6.42
N ASP A 72 -5.38 1.01 -6.65
CA ASP A 72 -5.12 0.28 -7.89
C ASP A 72 -6.06 -0.92 -8.04
N LYS A 73 -6.64 -1.07 -9.24
CA LYS A 73 -7.60 -2.13 -9.59
C LYS A 73 -7.07 -3.55 -9.35
N ARG A 74 -5.76 -3.78 -9.47
CA ARG A 74 -5.11 -5.09 -9.24
C ARG A 74 -5.03 -5.43 -7.75
N ILE A 75 -4.97 -4.40 -6.90
CA ILE A 75 -4.88 -4.55 -5.44
C ILE A 75 -6.29 -4.54 -4.83
N ARG A 76 -7.13 -3.54 -5.12
CA ARG A 76 -8.50 -3.47 -4.58
C ARG A 76 -9.40 -4.57 -5.13
N LYS A 77 -9.26 -4.93 -6.42
CA LYS A 77 -10.19 -5.83 -7.13
C LYS A 77 -11.65 -5.52 -6.75
N GLU A 78 -12.37 -6.49 -6.19
CA GLU A 78 -13.75 -6.33 -5.71
C GLU A 78 -13.84 -5.95 -4.23
N ASN A 79 -12.79 -6.19 -3.44
CA ASN A 79 -12.73 -5.92 -2.00
C ASN A 79 -11.30 -5.57 -1.58
N TRP A 80 -11.18 -4.46 -0.86
CA TRP A 80 -10.00 -4.11 -0.07
C TRP A 80 -9.89 -4.98 1.19
#